data_AF-A0A960S943-F1
#
_entry.id   AF-A0A960S943-F1
#
_cell.length_a   1.000
_cell.length_b   1.000
_cell.length_c   1.000
_cell.angle_alpha   90.00
_cell.angle_beta   90.00
_cell.angle_gamma   90.00
#
_symmetry.space_group_name_H-M   'P 1'
#
loop_
_entity.id
_entity.type
_entity.pdbx_description
1 polymer ?
#
loop_
_entity_poly.entity_id
_entity_poly.type
_entity_poly.pdbx_seq_one_letter_code
_entity_poly.pdbx_strand_id
1 'polypeptide(L)'
;MRASAIALYGLLIWFRQGGDPIALTAFPLIYMLGKPWQLSPRFCPRPFFAASLLFVSALIIDSTFMFAVSWISLVYSLYAYIPPHRYQKLLLLAMLGFSWIDSDLEFLGFLFRYTGALATATLFSLFKYPVAQMGTGFLIDKQAFFAEAPCSGLNTLHIFLLIGLAWSYAHQKDSPHFWRNIPLIILLTWLTNTVRMALLTTLILFVSPIFVAGSAHTLVGLFAFCLTFLPFLAYNRSIGYT
;
A
#
# COMPACT_ATOMS: atom_id res chain seq x y z
N MET A 1 -8.35 -20.85 2.16
CA MET A 1 -9.01 -19.97 3.15
C MET A 1 -8.22 -18.69 3.48
N ARG A 2 -6.89 -18.71 3.62
CA ARG A 2 -6.12 -17.50 4.01
C ARG A 2 -6.03 -16.43 2.92
N ALA A 3 -5.83 -16.81 1.65
CA ALA A 3 -5.72 -15.85 0.54
C ALA A 3 -7.01 -15.06 0.28
N SER A 4 -8.17 -15.71 0.30
CA SER A 4 -9.47 -15.07 0.12
C SER A 4 -9.82 -14.10 1.26
N ALA A 5 -9.41 -14.41 2.49
CA ALA A 5 -9.55 -13.50 3.62
C ALA A 5 -8.66 -12.25 3.49
N ILE A 6 -7.41 -12.40 3.03
CA ILE A 6 -6.49 -11.26 2.80
C ILE A 6 -7.02 -10.35 1.68
N ALA A 7 -7.51 -10.94 0.59
CA ALA A 7 -8.10 -10.19 -0.52
C ALA A 7 -9.39 -9.45 -0.12
N LEU A 8 -10.30 -10.13 0.60
CA LEU A 8 -11.53 -9.52 1.11
C LEU A 8 -11.23 -8.40 2.12
N TYR A 9 -10.26 -8.61 2.99
CA TYR A 9 -9.82 -7.61 3.96
C TYR A 9 -9.21 -6.38 3.26
N GLY A 10 -8.35 -6.60 2.27
CA GLY A 10 -7.83 -5.54 1.40
C GLY A 10 -8.93 -4.73 0.69
N LEU A 11 -9.97 -5.42 0.21
CA LEU A 11 -11.12 -4.80 -0.43
C LEU A 11 -11.96 -3.96 0.56
N LEU A 12 -12.16 -4.43 1.79
CA LEU A 12 -12.88 -3.67 2.83
C LEU A 12 -12.12 -2.40 3.25
N ILE A 13 -10.79 -2.46 3.30
CA ILE A 13 -9.93 -1.29 3.57
C ILE A 13 -10.04 -0.28 2.43
N TRP A 14 -10.05 -0.75 1.19
CA TRP A 14 -10.17 0.09 0.01
C TRP A 14 -11.42 0.98 0.04
N PHE A 15 -12.55 0.45 0.52
CA PHE A 15 -13.81 1.21 0.63
C PHE A 15 -13.84 2.20 1.81
N ARG A 16 -12.90 2.14 2.75
CA ARG A 16 -12.91 2.93 3.98
C ARG A 16 -11.97 4.14 3.96
N GLN A 17 -11.38 4.49 2.80
CA GLN A 17 -10.41 5.57 2.68
C GLN A 17 -10.99 6.95 3.03
N GLY A 18 -10.94 7.28 4.32
CA GLY A 18 -11.04 8.60 4.89
C GLY A 18 -9.96 8.74 5.96
N GLY A 19 -8.85 9.39 5.61
CA GLY A 19 -7.89 10.00 6.53
C GLY A 19 -6.97 9.13 7.40
N ASP A 20 -7.35 7.91 7.82
CA ASP A 20 -6.72 7.30 9.01
C ASP A 20 -6.39 5.80 8.90
N PRO A 21 -5.44 5.28 9.70
CA PRO A 21 -4.12 4.90 9.24
C PRO A 21 -4.06 3.44 8.83
N ILE A 22 -3.39 3.20 7.70
CA ILE A 22 -3.05 1.86 7.17
C ILE A 22 -2.43 0.95 8.26
N ALA A 23 -1.84 1.54 9.31
CA ALA A 23 -1.32 0.83 10.48
C ALA A 23 -2.38 0.02 11.24
N LEU A 24 -3.60 0.54 11.39
CA LEU A 24 -4.72 -0.20 12.00
C LEU A 24 -5.08 -1.45 11.18
N THR A 25 -4.76 -1.43 9.89
CA THR A 25 -5.04 -2.54 8.97
C THR A 25 -3.92 -3.56 8.90
N ALA A 26 -2.68 -3.12 9.08
CA ALA A 26 -1.54 -4.02 9.11
C ALA A 26 -1.54 -4.90 10.37
N PHE A 27 -2.03 -4.40 11.50
CA PHE A 27 -1.99 -5.15 12.76
C PHE A 27 -2.78 -6.47 12.72
N PRO A 28 -4.04 -6.53 12.25
CA PRO A 28 -4.74 -7.80 12.07
C PRO A 28 -4.04 -8.73 11.08
N LEU A 29 -3.46 -8.20 10.01
CA LEU A 29 -2.71 -9.01 9.03
C LEU A 29 -1.47 -9.65 9.67
N ILE A 30 -0.67 -8.87 10.39
CA ILE A 30 0.50 -9.36 11.12
C ILE A 30 0.07 -10.41 12.16
N TYR A 31 -1.01 -10.11 12.91
CA TYR A 31 -1.55 -11.01 13.91
C TYR A 31 -2.02 -12.35 13.32
N MET A 32 -2.66 -12.31 12.15
CA MET A 32 -3.13 -13.52 11.45
C MET A 32 -1.97 -14.31 10.84
N LEU A 33 -1.02 -13.62 10.21
CA LEU A 33 0.11 -14.23 9.50
C LEU A 33 1.18 -14.79 10.44
N GLY A 34 1.32 -14.23 11.64
CA GLY A 34 2.23 -14.73 12.67
C GLY A 34 1.84 -16.08 13.28
N LYS A 35 0.61 -16.57 13.04
CA LYS A 35 0.17 -17.88 13.57
C LYS A 35 0.93 -19.08 12.97
N PRO A 36 1.24 -20.12 13.75
CA PRO A 36 1.00 -20.23 15.19
C PRO A 36 2.03 -19.41 15.99
N TRP A 37 1.53 -18.65 16.96
CA TRP A 37 2.36 -17.90 17.90
C TRP A 37 3.06 -18.90 18.83
N GLN A 38 4.38 -18.87 18.86
CA GLN A 38 5.16 -19.68 19.78
C GLN A 38 5.48 -18.81 20.98
N LEU A 39 4.79 -19.07 22.09
CA LEU A 39 5.03 -18.34 23.34
C LEU A 39 6.47 -18.64 23.78
N SER A 40 7.36 -17.66 23.58
CA SER A 40 8.69 -17.73 24.17
C SER A 40 8.56 -17.56 25.68
N PRO A 41 9.25 -18.36 26.50
CA PRO A 41 9.27 -18.19 27.95
C PRO A 41 9.85 -16.84 28.41
N ARG A 42 10.45 -16.07 27.48
CA ARG A 42 11.00 -14.72 27.73
C ARG A 42 9.95 -13.61 27.62
N PHE A 43 8.66 -13.93 27.58
CA PHE A 43 7.62 -12.92 27.48
C PHE A 43 7.55 -12.05 28.73
N CYS A 44 7.63 -10.74 28.53
CA CYS A 44 7.26 -9.75 29.53
C CYS A 44 6.02 -8.99 29.02
N PRO A 45 4.87 -9.04 29.73
CA PRO A 45 3.66 -8.32 29.31
C PRO A 45 3.76 -6.81 29.43
N ARG A 46 4.63 -6.31 30.32
CA ARG A 46 4.71 -4.88 30.63
C ARG A 46 5.05 -4.01 29.41
N PRO A 47 6.06 -4.33 28.56
CA PRO A 47 6.32 -3.59 27.33
C PRO A 47 5.16 -3.59 26.33
N PHE A 48 4.43 -4.71 26.17
CA PHE A 48 3.28 -4.76 25.26
C PHE A 48 2.17 -3.82 25.74
N PHE A 49 1.78 -3.89 27.03
CA PHE A 49 0.77 -3.01 27.60
C PHE A 49 1.18 -1.54 27.54
N ALA A 50 2.44 -1.22 27.87
CA ALA A 50 2.96 0.14 27.76
C ALA A 50 2.91 0.66 26.32
N ALA A 51 3.29 -0.18 25.33
CA ALA A 51 3.22 0.18 23.92
C ALA A 51 1.77 0.34 23.42
N SER A 52 0.83 -0.49 23.88
CA SER A 52 -0.60 -0.35 23.58
C SER A 52 -1.17 0.95 24.15
N LEU A 53 -0.84 1.29 25.40
CA LEU A 53 -1.26 2.55 26.02
C LEU A 53 -0.68 3.75 25.27
N LEU A 54 0.61 3.72 24.92
CA LEU A 54 1.24 4.78 24.14
C LEU A 54 0.60 4.93 22.76
N PHE A 55 0.20 3.83 22.13
CA PHE A 55 -0.49 3.83 20.83
C PHE A 55 -1.86 4.51 20.92
N VAL A 56 -2.66 4.16 21.93
CA VAL A 56 -3.96 4.81 22.18
C VAL A 56 -3.78 6.29 22.50
N SER A 57 -2.81 6.64 23.34
CA SER A 57 -2.49 8.03 23.65
C SER A 57 -2.04 8.80 22.42
N ALA A 58 -1.24 8.20 21.54
CA ALA A 58 -0.79 8.82 20.29
C ALA A 58 -1.96 9.16 19.35
N LEU A 59 -2.97 8.28 19.28
CA LEU A 59 -4.20 8.53 18.52
C LEU A 59 -5.03 9.66 19.14
N ILE A 60 -5.13 9.73 20.47
CA ILE A 60 -5.89 10.79 21.16
C ILE A 60 -5.21 12.16 21.00
N ILE A 61 -3.89 12.19 21.06
CA ILE A 61 -3.08 13.42 20.97
C ILE A 61 -2.85 13.85 19.52
N ASP A 62 -3.17 12.98 18.56
CA ASP A 62 -2.88 13.17 17.12
C ASP A 62 -1.38 13.43 16.86
N SER A 63 -0.52 12.65 17.52
CA SER A 63 0.93 12.80 17.42
C SER A 63 1.55 11.67 16.58
N THR A 64 1.95 11.98 15.34
CA THR A 64 2.66 11.06 14.43
C THR A 64 3.92 10.44 15.04
N PHE A 65 4.72 11.21 15.78
CA PHE A 65 5.94 10.70 16.41
C PHE A 65 5.64 9.66 17.49
N MET A 66 4.76 9.97 18.44
CA MET A 66 4.28 9.00 19.44
C MET A 66 3.64 7.76 18.79
N PHE A 67 2.93 7.95 17.67
CA PHE A 67 2.34 6.85 16.91
C PHE A 67 3.43 5.94 16.33
N ALA A 68 4.49 6.50 15.75
CA ALA A 68 5.62 5.74 15.22
C ALA A 68 6.35 4.95 16.33
N VAL A 69 6.66 5.61 17.45
CA VAL A 69 7.36 4.98 18.59
C VAL A 69 6.52 3.85 19.19
N SER A 70 5.22 4.07 19.39
CA SER A 70 4.31 3.05 19.93
C SER A 70 4.12 1.90 18.95
N TRP A 71 4.03 2.16 17.64
CA TRP A 71 3.95 1.14 16.61
C TRP A 71 5.18 0.23 16.60
N ILE A 72 6.38 0.82 16.57
CA ILE A 72 7.64 0.06 16.63
C ILE A 72 7.70 -0.76 17.93
N SER A 73 7.31 -0.17 19.06
CA SER A 73 7.31 -0.85 20.36
C SER A 73 6.32 -2.01 20.40
N LEU A 74 5.13 -1.86 19.82
CA LEU A 74 4.13 -2.92 19.69
C LEU A 74 4.66 -4.08 18.84
N VAL A 75 5.20 -3.78 17.66
CA VAL A 75 5.79 -4.78 16.76
C VAL A 75 6.96 -5.49 17.42
N TYR A 76 7.83 -4.75 18.13
CA TYR A 76 8.96 -5.33 18.87
C TYR A 76 8.50 -6.19 20.05
N SER A 77 7.43 -5.81 20.75
CA SER A 77 6.89 -6.65 21.83
C SER A 77 6.26 -7.94 21.29
N LEU A 78 5.64 -7.90 20.10
CA LEU A 78 5.11 -9.08 19.41
C LEU A 78 6.22 -9.99 18.84
N TYR A 79 7.38 -9.42 18.52
CA TYR A 79 8.54 -10.15 18.00
C TYR A 79 9.03 -11.24 18.98
N ALA A 80 8.87 -11.05 20.28
CA ALA A 80 9.23 -12.05 21.29
C ALA A 80 8.52 -13.41 21.11
N TYR A 81 7.47 -13.47 20.28
CA TYR A 81 6.64 -14.64 20.03
C TYR A 81 6.83 -15.30 18.66
N ILE A 82 7.75 -14.78 17.83
CA ILE A 82 7.94 -15.23 16.44
C ILE A 82 9.30 -15.95 16.32
N PRO A 83 9.35 -17.12 15.66
CA PRO A 83 10.60 -17.82 15.40
C PRO A 83 11.63 -16.97 14.62
N PRO A 84 12.95 -17.10 14.90
CA PRO A 84 14.01 -16.32 14.25
C PRO A 84 14.14 -16.46 12.72
N HIS A 85 13.47 -17.40 12.06
CA HIS A 85 13.51 -17.46 10.59
C HIS A 85 12.35 -16.70 9.93
N ARG A 86 11.30 -16.36 10.69
CA ARG A 86 10.09 -15.69 10.19
C ARG A 86 10.04 -14.20 10.49
N TYR A 87 10.89 -13.74 11.41
CA TYR A 87 10.82 -12.36 11.88
C TYR A 87 11.08 -11.31 10.81
N GLN A 88 12.09 -11.51 9.95
CA GLN A 88 12.53 -10.48 9.01
C GLN A 88 11.40 -10.07 8.06
N LYS A 89 10.63 -11.06 7.61
CA LYS A 89 9.56 -10.88 6.64
C LYS A 89 8.29 -10.28 7.27
N LEU A 90 7.97 -10.66 8.51
CA LEU A 90 6.88 -10.01 9.27
C LEU A 90 7.23 -8.59 9.71
N LEU A 91 8.51 -8.34 10.04
CA LEU A 91 8.99 -6.99 10.37
C LEU A 91 8.82 -6.07 9.16
N LEU A 92 9.16 -6.54 7.96
CA LEU A 92 8.92 -5.75 6.74
C LEU A 92 7.43 -5.40 6.57
N LEU A 93 6.53 -6.36 6.78
CA LEU A 93 5.08 -6.13 6.72
C LEU A 93 4.64 -5.13 7.80
N ALA A 94 5.22 -5.21 8.98
CA ALA A 94 4.94 -4.32 10.09
C ALA A 94 5.47 -2.90 9.86
N MET A 95 6.68 -2.77 9.31
CA MET A 95 7.22 -1.47 8.87
C MET A 95 6.29 -0.85 7.84
N LEU A 96 5.87 -1.62 6.83
CA LEU A 96 4.90 -1.18 5.84
C LEU A 96 3.47 -1.12 6.36
N GLY A 97 3.22 -1.33 7.66
CA GLY A 97 1.94 -0.96 8.25
C GLY A 97 1.84 0.53 8.51
N PHE A 98 2.94 1.19 8.84
CA PHE A 98 2.95 2.61 9.14
C PHE A 98 3.06 3.45 7.86
N SER A 99 2.35 4.58 7.76
CA SER A 99 2.32 5.43 6.56
C SER A 99 3.57 6.28 6.40
N TRP A 100 4.73 5.62 6.34
CA TRP A 100 6.02 6.29 6.13
C TRP A 100 6.04 7.11 4.84
N ILE A 101 5.27 6.70 3.84
CA ILE A 101 5.18 7.37 2.54
C ILE A 101 4.56 8.76 2.67
N ASP A 102 3.57 8.91 3.55
CA ASP A 102 2.92 10.20 3.78
C ASP A 102 3.67 11.05 4.82
N SER A 103 4.36 10.44 5.80
CA SER A 103 5.02 11.17 6.89
C SER A 103 6.47 11.57 6.59
N ASP A 104 7.33 10.63 6.20
CA ASP A 104 8.80 10.81 6.25
C ASP A 104 9.50 10.48 4.93
N LEU A 105 8.79 9.83 4.00
CA LEU A 105 9.30 9.45 2.68
C LEU A 105 8.65 10.29 1.58
N GLU A 106 8.44 11.58 1.85
CA GLU A 106 7.87 12.53 0.89
C GLU A 106 8.62 12.49 -0.45
N PHE A 107 9.94 12.34 -0.43
CA PHE A 107 10.76 12.20 -1.63
C PHE A 107 10.40 10.96 -2.46
N LEU A 108 10.17 9.80 -1.82
CA LEU A 108 9.73 8.60 -2.53
C LEU A 108 8.30 8.77 -3.08
N GLY A 109 7.40 9.35 -2.27
CA GLY A 109 6.06 9.71 -2.72
C GLY A 109 6.08 10.69 -3.91
N PHE A 110 7.01 11.65 -3.91
CA PHE A 110 7.26 12.56 -5.01
C PHE A 110 7.75 11.82 -6.26
N LEU A 111 8.76 10.96 -6.15
CA LEU A 111 9.28 10.19 -7.29
C LEU A 111 8.21 9.31 -7.93
N PHE A 112 7.38 8.64 -7.11
CA PHE A 112 6.27 7.83 -7.61
C PHE A 112 5.24 8.67 -8.37
N ARG A 113 4.83 9.82 -7.81
CA ARG A 113 3.89 10.74 -8.47
C ARG A 113 4.48 11.32 -9.74
N TYR A 114 5.74 11.77 -9.70
CA TYR A 114 6.44 12.37 -10.82
C TYR A 114 6.58 11.38 -11.99
N THR A 115 7.06 10.17 -11.72
CA THR A 115 7.26 9.15 -12.76
C THR A 115 5.93 8.61 -13.30
N GLY A 116 4.89 8.49 -12.47
CA GLY A 116 3.54 8.15 -12.94
C GLY A 116 2.91 9.24 -13.81
N ALA A 117 3.07 10.50 -13.43
CA ALA A 117 2.66 11.66 -14.22
C ALA A 117 3.39 11.73 -15.56
N LEU A 118 4.72 11.55 -15.56
CA LEU A 118 5.56 11.49 -16.76
C LEU A 118 5.10 10.38 -17.71
N ALA A 119 4.89 9.17 -17.19
CA ALA A 119 4.44 8.03 -18.00
C ALA A 119 3.05 8.28 -18.60
N THR A 120 2.13 8.86 -17.81
CA THR A 120 0.78 9.23 -18.29
C THR A 120 0.86 10.30 -19.38
N ALA A 121 1.60 11.38 -19.14
CA ALA A 121 1.82 12.44 -20.12
C ALA A 121 2.41 11.90 -21.44
N THR A 122 3.41 11.01 -21.34
CA THR A 122 4.03 10.35 -22.49
C THR A 122 3.01 9.52 -23.26
N LEU A 123 2.17 8.75 -22.56
CA LEU A 123 1.11 7.96 -23.17
C LEU A 123 0.15 8.83 -24.01
N PHE A 124 -0.34 9.94 -23.45
CA PHE A 124 -1.24 10.85 -24.19
C PHE A 124 -0.54 11.58 -25.34
N SER A 125 0.75 11.89 -25.20
CA SER A 125 1.55 12.45 -26.30
C SER A 125 1.66 11.48 -27.48
N LEU A 126 1.72 10.16 -27.23
CA LEU A 126 1.69 9.15 -28.31
C LEU A 126 0.36 9.19 -29.09
N PHE A 127 -0.74 9.50 -28.41
CA PHE A 127 -2.06 9.74 -29.01
C PHE A 127 -2.24 11.15 -29.60
N LYS A 128 -1.15 11.90 -29.79
CA LYS A 128 -1.13 13.25 -30.41
C LYS A 128 -1.89 14.34 -29.63
N TYR A 129 -2.18 14.11 -28.35
CA TYR A 129 -2.68 15.20 -27.50
C TYR A 129 -1.56 16.22 -27.23
N PRO A 130 -1.88 17.52 -27.16
CA PRO A 130 -0.91 18.52 -26.70
C PRO A 130 -0.72 18.37 -25.20
N VAL A 131 0.50 17.96 -24.79
CA VAL A 131 0.83 17.69 -23.39
C VAL A 131 1.96 18.62 -22.92
N ALA A 132 1.80 19.21 -21.74
CA ALA A 132 2.86 19.94 -21.05
C ALA A 132 3.02 19.43 -19.62
N GLN A 133 4.16 18.81 -19.29
CA GLN A 133 4.42 18.30 -17.96
C GLN A 133 4.96 19.40 -17.02
N MET A 134 4.47 19.42 -15.77
CA MET A 134 4.85 20.38 -14.74
C MET A 134 5.01 19.66 -13.39
N GLY A 135 6.21 19.11 -13.14
CA GLY A 135 6.48 18.35 -11.92
C GLY A 135 5.59 17.10 -11.81
N THR A 136 4.81 17.01 -10.72
CA THR A 136 3.84 15.92 -10.48
C THR A 136 2.50 16.15 -11.20
N GLY A 137 2.32 17.29 -11.87
CA GLY A 137 1.16 17.58 -12.70
C GLY A 137 1.50 17.61 -14.20
N PHE A 138 0.45 17.68 -15.02
CA PHE A 138 0.55 17.86 -16.45
C PHE A 138 -0.70 18.55 -17.01
N LEU A 139 -0.56 19.23 -18.14
CA LEU A 139 -1.65 19.78 -18.93
C LEU A 139 -1.90 18.88 -20.13
N ILE A 140 -3.15 18.53 -20.42
CA ILE A 140 -3.56 17.90 -21.67
C ILE A 140 -4.72 18.69 -22.25
N ASP A 141 -4.57 19.17 -23.48
CA ASP A 141 -5.59 19.99 -24.16
C ASP A 141 -6.07 21.17 -23.28
N LYS A 142 -5.11 21.88 -22.68
CA LYS A 142 -5.32 23.00 -21.73
C LYS A 142 -6.03 22.63 -20.43
N GLN A 143 -6.41 21.38 -20.21
CA GLN A 143 -6.93 20.89 -18.94
C GLN A 143 -5.78 20.51 -18.01
N ALA A 144 -5.83 20.99 -16.78
CA ALA A 144 -4.80 20.73 -15.79
C ALA A 144 -5.10 19.50 -14.95
N PHE A 145 -4.09 18.64 -14.81
CA PHE A 145 -4.14 17.42 -14.02
C PHE A 145 -3.03 17.49 -12.98
N PHE A 146 -3.41 17.47 -11.71
CA PHE A 146 -2.48 17.47 -10.60
C PHE A 146 -2.58 16.14 -9.85
N ALA A 147 -1.43 15.50 -9.62
CA ALA A 147 -1.33 14.33 -8.75
C ALA A 147 -1.31 14.72 -7.26
N GLU A 148 -2.23 15.58 -6.84
CA GLU A 148 -2.36 15.99 -5.44
C GLU A 148 -3.09 14.93 -4.60
N ALA A 149 -3.11 15.10 -3.27
CA ALA A 149 -3.46 14.11 -2.25
C ALA A 149 -4.53 13.05 -2.63
N PRO A 150 -5.72 13.39 -3.18
CA PRO A 150 -6.71 12.37 -3.58
C PRO A 150 -6.26 11.54 -4.82
N CYS A 151 -5.64 12.17 -5.81
CA CYS A 151 -5.13 11.53 -7.02
C CYS A 151 -3.73 10.91 -6.83
N SER A 152 -3.02 11.27 -5.75
CA SER A 152 -1.64 10.85 -5.47
C SER A 152 -1.46 9.33 -5.51
N GLY A 153 -2.51 8.60 -5.12
CA GLY A 153 -2.50 7.14 -5.08
C GLY A 153 -1.54 6.58 -4.05
N LEU A 154 -1.05 7.39 -3.11
CA LEU A 154 -0.09 6.93 -2.08
C LEU A 154 -0.75 5.90 -1.15
N ASN A 155 -2.00 6.14 -0.72
CA ASN A 155 -2.78 5.16 0.03
C ASN A 155 -3.01 3.86 -0.77
N THR A 156 -3.36 3.99 -2.06
CA THR A 156 -3.49 2.84 -2.97
C THR A 156 -2.19 2.06 -3.09
N LEU A 157 -1.06 2.77 -3.21
CA LEU A 157 0.27 2.21 -3.33
C LEU A 157 0.66 1.45 -2.07
N HIS A 158 0.40 2.06 -0.92
CA HIS A 158 0.75 1.49 0.36
C HIS A 158 -0.11 0.26 0.69
N ILE A 159 -1.41 0.29 0.37
CA ILE A 159 -2.28 -0.89 0.44
C ILE A 159 -1.79 -2.00 -0.49
N PHE A 160 -1.34 -1.69 -1.71
CA PHE A 160 -0.84 -2.70 -2.66
C PHE A 160 0.42 -3.38 -2.14
N LEU A 161 1.36 -2.59 -1.61
CA LEU A 161 2.57 -3.10 -0.97
C LEU A 161 2.21 -4.02 0.21
N LEU A 162 1.29 -3.58 1.07
CA LEU A 162 0.85 -4.35 2.24
C LEU A 162 0.18 -5.67 1.84
N ILE A 163 -0.78 -5.65 0.91
CA ILE A 163 -1.48 -6.84 0.43
C ILE A 163 -0.53 -7.79 -0.31
N GLY A 164 0.30 -7.26 -1.20
CA GLY A 164 1.25 -8.05 -1.98
C GLY A 164 2.26 -8.76 -1.08
N LEU A 165 2.79 -8.08 -0.06
CA LEU A 165 3.69 -8.68 0.92
C LEU A 165 2.99 -9.64 1.86
N ALA A 166 1.78 -9.32 2.32
CA ALA A 166 0.97 -10.23 3.11
C ALA A 166 0.71 -11.53 2.35
N TRP A 167 0.36 -11.42 1.06
CA TRP A 167 0.17 -12.57 0.18
C TRP A 167 1.47 -13.35 -0.02
N SER A 168 2.57 -12.67 -0.33
CA SER A 168 3.88 -13.31 -0.54
C SER A 168 4.37 -13.99 0.74
N TYR A 169 4.14 -13.39 1.91
CA TYR A 169 4.46 -14.01 3.19
C TYR A 169 3.60 -15.26 3.42
N ALA A 170 2.29 -15.18 3.20
CA ALA A 170 1.36 -16.28 3.44
C ALA A 170 1.73 -17.56 2.66
N HIS A 171 2.26 -17.41 1.44
CA HIS A 171 2.55 -18.54 0.56
C HIS A 171 4.05 -18.86 0.43
N GLN A 172 4.95 -17.91 0.76
CA GLN A 172 6.39 -18.01 0.45
C GLN A 172 7.29 -17.62 1.63
N LYS A 173 6.77 -17.60 2.88
CA LYS A 173 7.55 -17.24 4.07
C LYS A 173 8.85 -18.01 4.27
N ASP A 174 8.95 -19.26 3.78
CA ASP A 174 10.16 -20.09 3.95
C ASP A 174 11.00 -20.16 2.64
N SER A 175 10.55 -19.50 1.57
CA SER A 175 11.18 -19.50 0.25
C SER A 175 11.98 -18.21 -0.02
N PRO A 176 13.10 -18.27 -0.78
CA PRO A 176 13.80 -17.07 -1.25
C PRO A 176 12.96 -16.25 -2.25
N HIS A 177 11.92 -16.85 -2.85
CA HIS A 177 11.03 -16.16 -3.79
C HIS A 177 10.28 -14.98 -3.14
N PHE A 178 10.08 -15.00 -1.82
CA PHE A 178 9.54 -13.85 -1.10
C PHE A 178 10.30 -12.56 -1.40
N TRP A 179 11.63 -12.61 -1.36
CA TRP A 179 12.48 -11.43 -1.60
C TRP A 179 12.47 -11.01 -3.06
N ARG A 180 12.34 -11.96 -3.99
CA ARG A 180 12.21 -11.70 -5.43
C ARG A 180 10.87 -11.04 -5.77
N ASN A 181 9.83 -11.32 -5.00
CA ASN A 181 8.52 -10.69 -5.19
C ASN A 181 8.48 -9.23 -4.75
N ILE A 182 9.35 -8.78 -3.85
CA ILE A 182 9.37 -7.37 -3.40
C ILE A 182 9.53 -6.38 -4.57
N PRO A 183 10.58 -6.45 -5.41
CA PRO A 183 10.71 -5.53 -6.53
C PRO A 183 9.56 -5.64 -7.52
N LEU A 184 8.99 -6.84 -7.71
CA LEU A 184 7.81 -7.04 -8.55
C LEU A 184 6.59 -6.33 -7.98
N ILE A 185 6.34 -6.44 -6.67
CA ILE A 185 5.23 -5.74 -5.99
C ILE A 185 5.43 -4.23 -6.12
N ILE A 186 6.64 -3.71 -5.89
CA ILE A 186 6.95 -2.27 -6.06
C ILE A 186 6.64 -1.80 -7.48
N LEU A 187 7.11 -2.54 -8.50
CA LEU A 187 6.87 -2.24 -9.90
C LEU A 187 5.38 -2.26 -10.26
N LEU A 188 4.65 -3.29 -9.81
CA LEU A 188 3.22 -3.40 -10.04
C LEU A 188 2.43 -2.31 -9.33
N THR A 189 2.90 -1.89 -8.16
CA THR A 189 2.29 -0.79 -7.43
C THR A 189 2.44 0.52 -8.21
N TRP A 190 3.65 0.78 -8.73
CA TRP A 190 3.89 1.90 -9.63
C TRP A 190 2.98 1.83 -10.86
N LEU A 191 2.91 0.67 -11.51
CA LEU A 191 2.08 0.46 -12.70
C LEU A 191 0.59 0.69 -12.39
N THR A 192 0.11 0.24 -11.23
CA THR A 192 -1.27 0.45 -10.77
C THR A 192 -1.58 1.94 -10.69
N ASN A 193 -0.67 2.71 -10.08
CA ASN A 193 -0.84 4.15 -9.97
C ASN A 193 -0.84 4.83 -11.35
N THR A 194 0.10 4.46 -12.23
CA THR A 194 0.17 4.99 -13.60
C THR A 194 -1.09 4.68 -14.41
N VAL A 195 -1.57 3.43 -14.38
CA VAL A 195 -2.83 3.05 -15.06
C VAL A 195 -4.01 3.83 -14.49
N ARG A 196 -4.09 3.96 -13.16
CA ARG A 196 -5.15 4.77 -12.52
C ARG A 196 -5.10 6.22 -13.00
N MET A 197 -3.93 6.87 -13.01
CA MET A 197 -3.77 8.24 -13.50
C MET A 197 -4.20 8.37 -14.96
N ALA A 198 -3.78 7.44 -15.83
CA ALA A 198 -4.17 7.44 -17.23
C ALA A 198 -5.69 7.29 -17.42
N LEU A 199 -6.33 6.35 -16.71
CA LEU A 199 -7.77 6.13 -16.79
C LEU A 199 -8.58 7.33 -16.25
N LEU A 200 -8.16 7.91 -15.13
CA LEU A 200 -8.81 9.12 -14.58
C LEU A 200 -8.68 10.28 -15.56
N THR A 201 -7.52 10.45 -16.17
CA THR A 201 -7.27 11.48 -17.19
C THR A 201 -8.18 11.28 -18.40
N THR A 202 -8.29 10.05 -18.91
CA THR A 202 -9.23 9.70 -19.99
C THR A 202 -10.66 10.06 -19.62
N LEU A 203 -11.13 9.68 -18.42
CA LEU A 203 -12.50 9.97 -18.00
C LEU A 203 -12.77 11.47 -17.83
N ILE A 204 -11.79 12.24 -17.37
CA ILE A 204 -11.92 13.70 -17.29
C ILE A 204 -12.05 14.30 -18.69
N LEU A 205 -11.22 13.87 -19.64
CA LEU A 205 -11.22 14.39 -21.01
C LEU A 205 -12.51 14.05 -21.77
N PHE A 206 -13.05 12.84 -21.59
CA PHE A 206 -14.20 12.36 -22.38
C PHE A 206 -15.56 12.42 -21.68
N VAL A 207 -15.60 12.54 -20.34
CA VAL A 207 -16.85 12.52 -19.57
C VAL A 207 -17.06 13.83 -18.83
N SER A 208 -16.39 14.02 -17.69
CA SER A 208 -16.32 15.29 -16.97
C SER A 208 -15.44 15.17 -15.71
N PRO A 209 -14.83 16.28 -15.24
CA PRO A 209 -14.17 16.33 -13.93
C PRO A 209 -15.10 15.99 -12.76
N ILE A 210 -16.37 16.41 -12.83
CA ILE A 210 -17.36 16.22 -11.76
C ILE A 210 -17.68 14.74 -11.55
N PHE A 211 -17.82 13.98 -12.63
CA PHE A 211 -18.02 12.53 -12.55
C PHE A 211 -16.84 11.83 -11.86
N VAL A 212 -15.62 12.27 -12.20
CA VAL A 212 -14.38 11.70 -11.66
C VAL A 212 -14.16 12.04 -10.18
N ALA A 213 -14.73 13.14 -9.68
CA ALA A 213 -14.68 13.47 -8.26
C ALA A 213 -15.55 12.55 -7.36
N GLY A 214 -16.45 11.76 -7.96
CA GLY A 214 -17.35 10.84 -7.24
C GLY A 214 -16.83 9.40 -7.16
N SER A 215 -17.77 8.44 -7.22
CA SER A 215 -17.48 7.00 -7.12
C SER A 215 -16.57 6.47 -8.23
N ALA A 216 -16.52 7.16 -9.38
CA ALA A 216 -15.63 6.82 -10.49
C ALA A 216 -14.15 6.79 -10.04
N HIS A 217 -13.75 7.69 -9.15
CA HIS A 217 -12.40 7.74 -8.61
C HIS A 217 -11.99 6.41 -7.95
N THR A 218 -12.86 5.90 -7.08
CA THR A 218 -12.66 4.66 -6.32
C THR A 218 -12.73 3.44 -7.23
N LEU A 219 -13.67 3.42 -8.17
CA LEU A 219 -13.85 2.33 -9.12
C LEU A 219 -12.68 2.19 -10.08
N VAL A 220 -12.15 3.31 -10.58
CA VAL A 220 -10.98 3.31 -11.47
C VAL A 220 -9.75 2.79 -10.73
N GLY A 221 -9.56 3.20 -9.47
CA GLY A 221 -8.47 2.67 -8.68
C GLY A 221 -8.61 1.16 -8.38
N LEU A 222 -9.84 0.68 -8.11
CA LEU A 222 -10.11 -0.75 -7.93
C LEU A 222 -9.88 -1.53 -9.24
N PHE A 223 -10.29 -0.96 -10.37
CA PHE A 223 -10.06 -1.55 -11.68
C PHE A 223 -8.56 -1.65 -11.99
N ALA A 224 -7.81 -0.57 -11.78
CA ALA A 224 -6.36 -0.56 -11.93
C ALA A 224 -5.69 -1.58 -11.01
N PHE A 225 -6.16 -1.69 -9.76
CA PHE A 225 -5.70 -2.70 -8.80
C PHE A 225 -5.91 -4.12 -9.33
N CYS A 226 -7.12 -4.45 -9.80
CA CYS A 226 -7.41 -5.78 -10.33
C CYS A 226 -6.56 -6.08 -11.57
N LEU A 227 -6.38 -5.09 -12.44
CA LEU A 227 -5.61 -5.25 -13.67
C LEU A 227 -4.14 -5.61 -13.41
N THR A 228 -3.53 -5.10 -12.35
CA THR A 228 -2.12 -5.36 -12.01
C THR A 228 -1.93 -6.50 -11.01
N PHE A 229 -2.85 -6.68 -10.07
CA PHE A 229 -2.74 -7.71 -9.03
C PHE A 229 -3.11 -9.11 -9.53
N LEU A 230 -4.06 -9.24 -10.45
CA LEU A 230 -4.42 -10.55 -11.01
C LEU A 230 -3.25 -11.20 -11.77
N PRO A 231 -2.49 -10.48 -12.62
CA PRO A 231 -1.25 -11.00 -13.21
C PRO A 231 -0.22 -11.42 -12.16
N PHE A 232 -0.08 -10.69 -11.06
CA PHE A 232 0.82 -11.09 -9.96
C PHE A 232 0.43 -12.43 -9.35
N LEU A 233 -0.87 -12.63 -9.09
CA LEU A 233 -1.37 -13.90 -8.60
C LEU A 233 -1.18 -15.02 -9.62
N ALA A 234 -1.44 -14.75 -10.91
CA ALA A 234 -1.26 -15.71 -11.99
C ALA A 234 0.21 -16.13 -12.15
N TYR A 235 1.14 -15.18 -12.13
CA TYR A 235 2.57 -15.42 -12.17
C TYR A 235 3.03 -16.29 -11.00
N ASN A 236 2.59 -15.99 -9.77
CA ASN A 236 3.00 -16.79 -8.63
C ASN A 236 2.39 -18.20 -8.65
N ARG A 237 1.17 -18.36 -9.18
CA ARG A 237 0.59 -19.68 -9.42
C ARG A 237 1.37 -20.49 -10.45
N SER A 238 1.85 -19.86 -11.54
CA SER A 238 2.62 -20.58 -12.57
C SER A 238 3.97 -21.10 -12.09
N ILE A 239 4.53 -20.52 -11.03
CA ILE A 239 5.76 -20.99 -10.37
C ILE A 239 5.48 -21.87 -9.13
N GLY A 240 4.23 -22.32 -8.93
CA GLY A 240 3.85 -23.30 -7.91
C GLY A 240 3.41 -22.74 -6.55
N TYR A 241 3.16 -21.43 -6.42
CA TYR A 241 2.67 -20.82 -5.19
C TYR A 241 1.18 -20.44 -5.32
N THR A 242 0.30 -21.16 -4.63
CA THR A 242 -1.18 -20.97 -4.64
C THR A 242 -1.73 -20.48 -3.32
#